data_AF-A0A6P6G414-F1
#
_entry.id   AF-A0A6P6G414-F1
#
_cell.length_a   1.000
_cell.length_b   1.000
_cell.length_c   1.000
_cell.angle_alpha   90.00
_cell.angle_beta   90.00
_cell.angle_gamma   90.00
#
_symmetry.space_group_name_H-M   'P 1'
#
loop_
_entity.id
_entity.type
_entity.pdbx_description
1 polymer ?
#
loop_
_entity_poly.entity_id
_entity_poly.type
_entity_poly.pdbx_seq_one_letter_code
_entity_poly.pdbx_strand_id
1 'polypeptide(L)'
;MSLFLEHQKTHVKNVLASLIQFSKEVDHHHDSPPSQLIGFMFDIACSSMIDMAYEFGVPTYMFSTMSLGFIKLLFHLQTLHDEHNIDLTELTNDSEVELVLPSFANVVPSSVLPIFVTDHVVFSFFLNQLRNIGELAKGFIINTSIELESHVISSMFNASLPTIYLVGPILNVVSDDDDNNDRELIKWLDDQPTSSTVFLCFRNMGASMRLK
;
A
#
# COMPACT_ATOMS: atom_id res chain seq x y z
N MET A 1 14.89 3.05 6.78
CA MET A 1 13.49 2.73 7.06
C MET A 1 13.37 1.49 7.96
N SER A 2 14.02 0.35 7.62
CA SER A 2 13.98 -0.88 8.43
C SER A 2 14.40 -0.68 9.89
N LEU A 3 15.58 -0.09 10.16
CA LEU A 3 16.07 0.15 11.53
C LEU A 3 15.14 1.03 12.38
N PHE A 4 14.47 2.01 11.77
CA PHE A 4 13.50 2.84 12.46
C PHE A 4 12.27 2.02 12.87
N LEU A 5 11.71 1.24 11.96
CA LEU A 5 10.55 0.38 12.24
C LEU A 5 10.88 -0.68 13.29
N GLU A 6 12.07 -1.30 13.21
CA GLU A 6 12.54 -2.24 14.23
C GLU A 6 12.62 -1.59 15.62
N HIS A 7 13.08 -0.35 15.72
CA HIS A 7 13.12 0.36 17.00
C HIS A 7 11.72 0.68 17.55
N GLN A 8 10.74 0.90 16.67
CA GLN A 8 9.36 1.17 17.06
C GLN A 8 8.56 -0.08 17.46
N LYS A 9 9.04 -1.29 17.11
CA LYS A 9 8.33 -2.55 17.39
C LYS A 9 7.88 -2.67 18.84
N THR A 10 8.77 -2.48 19.80
CA THR A 10 8.44 -2.60 21.23
C THR A 10 7.37 -1.60 21.66
N HIS A 11 7.44 -0.37 21.17
CA HIS A 11 6.44 0.66 21.46
C HIS A 11 5.07 0.28 20.89
N VAL A 12 5.03 -0.17 19.63
CA VAL A 12 3.81 -0.64 18.98
C VAL A 12 3.23 -1.83 19.74
N LYS A 13 4.05 -2.82 20.13
CA LYS A 13 3.60 -3.99 20.92
C LYS A 13 2.86 -3.58 22.20
N ASN A 14 3.42 -2.61 22.92
CA ASN A 14 2.83 -2.11 24.16
C ASN A 14 1.50 -1.39 23.92
N VAL A 15 1.39 -0.64 22.82
CA VAL A 15 0.13 0.00 22.41
C VAL A 15 -0.92 -1.05 22.05
N LEU A 16 -0.58 -2.08 21.26
CA LEU A 16 -1.50 -3.16 20.92
C LEU A 16 -2.01 -3.90 22.17
N ALA A 17 -1.11 -4.22 23.11
CA ALA A 17 -1.47 -4.85 24.37
C ALA A 17 -2.44 -3.96 25.20
N SER A 18 -2.19 -2.66 25.24
CA SER A 18 -3.05 -1.69 25.93
C SER A 18 -4.44 -1.59 25.28
N LEU A 19 -4.53 -1.59 23.96
CA LEU A 19 -5.80 -1.57 23.23
C LEU A 19 -6.64 -2.83 23.49
N ILE A 20 -5.99 -4.00 23.51
CA ILE A 20 -6.65 -5.26 23.84
C ILE A 20 -7.18 -5.22 25.27
N GLN A 21 -6.37 -4.76 26.23
CA GLN A 21 -6.80 -4.63 27.62
C GLN A 21 -8.00 -3.68 27.76
N PHE A 22 -7.93 -2.51 27.11
CA PHE A 22 -9.02 -1.53 27.12
C PHE A 22 -10.33 -2.10 26.55
N SER A 23 -10.26 -2.81 25.40
CA SER A 23 -11.46 -3.43 24.82
C SER A 23 -12.14 -4.45 25.75
N LYS A 24 -11.38 -5.17 26.58
CA LYS A 24 -11.94 -6.10 27.58
C LYS A 24 -12.62 -5.39 28.75
N GLU A 25 -12.16 -4.19 29.10
CA GLU A 25 -12.69 -3.41 30.23
C GLU A 25 -14.01 -2.70 29.88
N VAL A 26 -14.17 -2.23 28.63
CA VAL A 26 -15.40 -1.56 28.18
C VAL A 26 -16.61 -2.50 28.14
N ASP A 27 -16.39 -3.80 27.91
CA ASP A 27 -17.43 -4.84 27.91
C ASP A 27 -18.12 -5.01 29.29
N HIS A 28 -17.61 -4.38 30.35
CA HIS A 28 -18.16 -4.48 31.71
C HIS A 28 -18.98 -3.27 32.17
N HIS A 29 -19.15 -2.23 31.34
CA HIS A 29 -20.02 -1.08 31.64
C HIS A 29 -21.40 -1.20 30.96
N HIS A 30 -22.45 -1.25 31.77
CA HIS A 30 -23.80 -1.72 31.38
C HIS A 30 -24.62 -0.81 30.42
N ASP A 31 -24.12 0.36 30.01
CA ASP A 31 -24.91 1.36 29.29
C ASP A 31 -24.44 1.66 27.84
N SER A 32 -23.39 1.00 27.35
CA SER A 32 -22.90 1.14 25.96
C SER A 32 -22.72 -0.22 25.29
N PRO A 33 -22.92 -0.36 23.96
CA PRO A 33 -22.59 -1.59 23.27
C PRO A 33 -21.09 -1.89 23.44
N PRO A 34 -20.71 -3.17 23.67
CA PRO A 34 -19.32 -3.57 23.88
C PRO A 34 -18.45 -3.10 22.70
N SER A 35 -17.42 -2.30 22.98
CA SER A 35 -16.46 -1.86 21.95
C SER A 35 -15.44 -2.97 21.71
N GLN A 36 -15.88 -4.01 20.99
CA GLN A 36 -15.05 -5.18 20.70
C GLN A 36 -13.95 -4.81 19.70
N LEU A 37 -12.69 -5.12 20.03
CA LEU A 37 -11.58 -5.07 19.08
C LEU A 37 -11.77 -6.16 18.02
N ILE A 38 -12.02 -5.76 16.77
CA ILE A 38 -12.28 -6.68 15.65
C ILE A 38 -11.07 -6.94 14.73
N GLY A 39 -10.02 -6.12 14.86
CA GLY A 39 -8.82 -6.26 14.04
C GLY A 39 -7.83 -5.13 14.21
N PHE A 40 -6.59 -5.38 13.79
CA PHE A 40 -5.57 -4.35 13.60
C PHE A 40 -5.47 -3.97 12.13
N MET A 41 -5.17 -2.70 11.87
CA MET A 41 -4.89 -2.20 10.53
C MET A 41 -3.51 -1.55 10.53
N PHE A 42 -2.62 -2.04 9.67
CA PHE A 42 -1.28 -1.48 9.50
C PHE A 42 -1.10 -0.95 8.08
N ASP A 43 -0.38 0.14 7.93
CA ASP A 43 0.12 0.53 6.61
C ASP A 43 1.07 -0.56 6.07
N ILE A 44 1.02 -0.83 4.77
CA ILE A 44 1.86 -1.85 4.11
C ILE A 44 3.37 -1.58 4.28
N ALA A 45 3.79 -0.32 4.44
CA ALA A 45 5.16 0.05 4.77
C ALA A 45 5.58 -0.43 6.18
N CYS A 46 4.62 -0.70 7.07
CA CYS A 46 4.82 -1.24 8.42
C CYS A 46 4.67 -2.77 8.48
N SER A 47 4.73 -3.45 7.33
CA SER A 47 4.58 -4.90 7.24
C SER A 47 5.53 -5.70 8.13
N SER A 48 6.67 -5.16 8.56
CA SER A 48 7.59 -5.87 9.46
C SER A 48 7.03 -6.06 10.87
N MET A 49 5.90 -5.41 11.18
CA MET A 49 5.18 -5.52 12.45
C MET A 49 4.07 -6.57 12.41
N ILE A 50 3.81 -7.21 11.27
CA ILE A 50 2.67 -8.13 11.12
C ILE A 50 2.80 -9.36 12.04
N ASP A 51 3.99 -9.94 12.16
CA ASP A 51 4.25 -11.11 13.01
C ASP A 51 3.91 -10.82 14.48
N MET A 52 4.25 -9.61 14.94
CA MET A 52 3.94 -9.17 16.29
C MET A 52 2.44 -9.01 16.51
N ALA A 53 1.73 -8.43 15.54
CA ALA A 53 0.27 -8.29 15.63
C ALA A 53 -0.42 -9.67 15.64
N TYR A 54 0.13 -10.61 14.87
CA TYR A 54 -0.35 -11.99 14.79
C TYR A 54 -0.25 -12.73 16.14
N GLU A 55 0.79 -12.49 16.96
CA GLU A 55 0.93 -13.08 18.30
C GLU A 55 -0.25 -12.81 19.23
N PHE A 56 -1.00 -11.73 19.00
CA PHE A 56 -2.16 -11.37 19.82
C PHE A 56 -3.45 -12.13 19.44
N GLY A 57 -3.43 -12.93 18.36
CA GLY A 57 -4.60 -13.69 17.90
C GLY A 57 -5.74 -12.81 17.36
N VAL A 58 -5.46 -11.53 17.09
CA VAL A 58 -6.41 -10.55 16.54
C VAL A 58 -6.20 -10.46 15.03
N PRO A 59 -7.27 -10.48 14.20
CA PRO A 59 -7.12 -10.36 12.77
C PRO A 59 -6.36 -9.10 12.34
N THR A 60 -5.42 -9.24 11.41
CA THR A 60 -4.63 -8.10 10.91
C THR A 60 -4.93 -7.82 9.44
N TYR A 61 -5.16 -6.56 9.11
CA TYR A 61 -5.40 -6.07 7.75
C TYR A 61 -4.29 -5.12 7.33
N MET A 62 -3.85 -5.24 6.08
CA MET A 62 -2.84 -4.35 5.51
C MET A 62 -3.51 -3.26 4.69
N PHE A 63 -3.42 -2.01 5.15
CA PHE A 63 -3.84 -0.84 4.42
C PHE A 63 -2.76 -0.42 3.41
N SER A 64 -3.14 -0.27 2.14
CA SER A 64 -2.26 0.21 1.09
C SER A 64 -2.77 1.52 0.51
N THR A 65 -1.89 2.53 0.55
CA THR A 65 -2.04 3.78 -0.22
C THR A 65 -1.49 3.64 -1.65
N MET A 66 -0.81 2.53 -1.96
CA MET A 66 -0.36 2.17 -3.30
C MET A 66 -1.49 1.48 -4.07
N SER A 67 -1.44 1.56 -5.40
CA SER A 67 -2.45 0.98 -6.28
C SER A 67 -2.51 -0.55 -6.18
N LEU A 68 -3.68 -1.12 -6.44
CA LEU A 68 -3.87 -2.58 -6.45
C LEU A 68 -2.99 -3.24 -7.52
N GLY A 69 -2.82 -2.61 -8.68
CA GLY A 69 -1.92 -3.08 -9.74
C GLY A 69 -0.48 -3.22 -9.27
N PHE A 70 -0.01 -2.27 -8.45
CA PHE A 70 1.32 -2.36 -7.87
C PHE A 70 1.42 -3.52 -6.87
N ILE A 71 0.45 -3.67 -5.95
CA ILE A 71 0.44 -4.80 -5.01
C ILE A 71 0.43 -6.13 -5.74
N LYS A 72 -0.40 -6.28 -6.78
CA LYS A 72 -0.47 -7.49 -7.59
C LYS A 72 0.84 -7.76 -8.34
N LEU A 73 1.52 -6.71 -8.81
CA LEU A 73 2.84 -6.84 -9.42
C LEU A 73 3.84 -7.41 -8.41
N LEU A 74 3.86 -6.91 -7.16
CA LEU A 74 4.76 -7.40 -6.12
C LEU A 74 4.57 -8.90 -5.85
N PHE A 75 3.33 -9.34 -5.67
CA PHE A 75 3.04 -10.76 -5.45
C PHE A 75 3.35 -11.61 -6.68
N HIS A 76 3.14 -11.09 -7.89
CA HIS A 76 3.53 -11.81 -9.10
C HIS A 76 5.05 -11.99 -9.18
N LEU A 77 5.83 -10.94 -8.89
CA LEU A 77 7.29 -11.03 -8.82
C LEU A 77 7.74 -12.04 -7.75
N GLN A 78 7.07 -12.06 -6.59
CA GLN A 78 7.30 -13.07 -5.57
C GLN A 78 7.06 -14.50 -6.11
N THR A 79 5.94 -14.75 -6.78
CA THR A 79 5.65 -16.06 -7.39
C THR A 79 6.69 -16.45 -8.44
N LEU A 80 7.11 -15.53 -9.31
CA LEU A 80 8.16 -15.79 -10.31
C LEU A 80 9.49 -16.18 -9.66
N HIS A 81 9.84 -15.52 -8.55
CA HIS A 81 11.05 -15.85 -7.80
C HIS A 81 10.91 -17.20 -7.07
N ASP A 82 9.82 -17.42 -6.35
CA ASP A 82 9.67 -18.55 -5.41
C ASP A 82 9.30 -19.86 -6.11
N GLU A 83 8.41 -19.82 -7.10
CA GLU A 83 7.87 -21.01 -7.76
C GLU A 83 8.55 -21.30 -9.10
N HIS A 84 8.98 -20.25 -9.80
CA HIS A 84 9.59 -20.37 -11.13
C HIS A 84 11.11 -20.19 -11.13
N ASN A 85 11.72 -19.86 -9.99
CA ASN A 85 13.16 -19.66 -9.82
C ASN A 85 13.76 -18.72 -10.88
N ILE A 86 13.00 -17.67 -11.23
CA ILE A 86 13.43 -16.63 -12.16
C ILE A 86 14.25 -15.59 -11.41
N ASP A 87 15.47 -15.31 -11.90
CA ASP A 87 16.25 -14.19 -11.39
C ASP A 87 15.70 -12.87 -11.95
N LEU A 88 14.95 -12.16 -11.12
CA LEU A 88 14.33 -10.90 -11.51
C LEU A 88 15.34 -9.75 -11.63
N THR A 89 16.55 -9.88 -11.06
CA THR A 89 17.58 -8.85 -11.26
C THR A 89 18.14 -8.93 -12.67
N GLU A 90 18.23 -10.13 -13.25
CA GLU A 90 18.62 -10.31 -14.66
C GLU A 90 17.61 -9.68 -15.62
N LEU A 91 16.31 -9.72 -15.32
CA LEU A 91 15.27 -9.05 -16.13
C LEU A 91 15.47 -7.55 -16.20
N THR A 92 16.13 -6.94 -15.19
CA THR A 92 16.40 -5.50 -15.17
C THR A 92 17.69 -5.09 -15.88
N ASN A 93 18.52 -6.05 -16.31
CA ASN A 93 19.79 -5.77 -16.99
C ASN A 93 19.60 -5.31 -18.45
N ASP A 94 18.51 -5.71 -19.09
CA ASP A 94 18.11 -5.27 -20.42
C ASP A 94 16.77 -4.54 -20.32
N SER A 95 16.80 -3.21 -20.49
CA SER A 95 15.66 -2.32 -20.29
C SER A 95 14.55 -2.48 -21.34
N GLU A 96 14.84 -3.16 -22.45
CA GLU A 96 13.94 -3.32 -23.60
C GLU A 96 13.21 -4.67 -23.60
N VAL A 97 13.50 -5.55 -22.63
CA VAL A 97 12.80 -6.83 -22.50
C VAL A 97 11.31 -6.58 -22.26
N GLU A 98 10.49 -7.05 -23.19
CA GLU A 98 9.05 -6.95 -23.11
C GLU A 98 8.47 -7.96 -22.11
N LEU A 99 7.70 -7.46 -21.14
CA LEU A 99 7.07 -8.24 -20.09
C LEU A 99 5.55 -8.24 -20.25
N VAL A 100 4.96 -9.43 -20.16
CA VAL A 100 3.53 -9.64 -20.05
C VAL A 100 3.19 -9.84 -18.58
N LEU A 101 2.69 -8.80 -17.92
CA LEU A 101 2.44 -8.79 -16.48
C LEU A 101 0.92 -8.79 -16.18
N PRO A 102 0.41 -9.65 -15.27
CA PRO A 102 -1.02 -9.72 -14.93
C PRO A 102 -1.65 -8.44 -14.35
N SER A 103 -0.83 -7.46 -13.98
CA SER A 103 -1.26 -6.16 -13.46
C SER A 103 -1.35 -5.08 -14.53
N PHE A 104 -0.88 -5.35 -15.76
CA PHE A 104 -0.80 -4.38 -16.84
C PHE A 104 -1.69 -4.81 -18.01
N ALA A 105 -2.47 -3.85 -18.53
CA ALA A 105 -3.31 -4.09 -19.69
C ALA A 105 -2.52 -4.28 -21.00
N ASN A 106 -1.29 -3.75 -21.03
CA ASN A 106 -0.41 -3.78 -22.18
C ASN A 106 0.91 -4.45 -21.81
N VAL A 107 1.62 -4.92 -22.84
CA VAL A 107 3.04 -5.29 -22.72
C VAL A 107 3.84 -4.07 -22.29
N VAL A 108 4.77 -4.27 -21.36
CA VAL A 108 5.60 -3.19 -20.80
C VAL A 108 7.08 -3.58 -20.81
N PRO A 109 7.99 -2.62 -20.99
CA PRO A 109 9.42 -2.90 -20.90
C PRO A 109 9.81 -3.22 -19.44
N SER A 110 10.84 -4.03 -19.25
CA SER A 110 11.38 -4.38 -17.92
C SER A 110 11.79 -3.17 -17.08
N SER A 111 12.08 -2.04 -17.72
CA SER A 111 12.38 -0.75 -17.07
C SER A 111 11.23 -0.20 -16.22
N VAL A 112 10.00 -0.69 -16.36
CA VAL A 112 8.89 -0.32 -15.46
C VAL A 112 8.91 -1.07 -14.13
N LEU A 113 9.75 -2.09 -13.99
CA LEU A 113 9.88 -2.83 -12.74
C LEU A 113 10.38 -1.89 -11.62
N PRO A 114 9.92 -2.11 -10.37
CA PRO A 114 10.32 -1.24 -9.28
C PRO A 114 11.84 -1.25 -9.09
N ILE A 115 12.43 -0.08 -8.85
CA ILE A 115 13.89 0.08 -8.76
C ILE A 115 14.53 -0.82 -7.69
N PHE A 116 13.80 -1.19 -6.64
CA PHE A 116 14.35 -2.09 -5.62
C PHE A 116 14.60 -3.51 -6.13
N VAL A 117 14.04 -3.91 -7.28
CA VAL A 117 14.30 -5.22 -7.91
C VAL A 117 15.75 -5.31 -8.37
N THR A 118 16.42 -4.19 -8.67
CA THR A 118 17.82 -4.21 -9.15
C THR A 118 18.83 -4.48 -8.04
N ASP A 119 18.44 -4.44 -6.76
CA ASP A 119 19.30 -4.67 -5.61
C ASP A 119 18.87 -5.95 -4.90
N HIS A 120 19.71 -7.00 -4.94
CA HIS A 120 19.38 -8.30 -4.35
C HIS A 120 19.06 -8.24 -2.85
N VAL A 121 19.70 -7.35 -2.09
CA VAL A 121 19.48 -7.25 -0.63
C VAL A 121 18.12 -6.61 -0.35
N VAL A 122 17.84 -5.50 -1.03
CA VAL A 122 16.56 -4.80 -0.87
C VAL A 122 15.41 -5.66 -1.42
N PHE A 123 15.62 -6.29 -2.58
CA PHE A 123 14.63 -7.18 -3.19
C PHE A 123 14.30 -8.37 -2.29
N SER A 124 15.32 -9.05 -1.75
CA SER A 124 15.12 -10.18 -0.82
C SER A 124 14.36 -9.77 0.44
N PHE A 125 14.65 -8.58 0.99
CA PHE A 125 13.86 -8.02 2.09
C PHE A 125 12.39 -7.86 1.70
N PHE A 126 12.08 -7.24 0.55
CA PHE A 126 10.70 -7.10 0.09
C PHE A 126 9.99 -8.43 -0.14
N LEU A 127 10.67 -9.42 -0.74
CA LEU A 127 10.12 -10.76 -0.92
C LEU A 127 9.76 -11.42 0.42
N ASN A 128 10.63 -11.30 1.42
CA ASN A 128 10.34 -11.81 2.76
C ASN A 128 9.11 -11.13 3.38
N GLN A 129 9.00 -9.80 3.23
CA GLN A 129 7.84 -9.06 3.70
C GLN A 129 6.55 -9.50 3.00
N LEU A 130 6.58 -9.71 1.68
CA LEU A 130 5.41 -10.16 0.92
C LEU A 130 4.95 -11.57 1.34
N ARG A 131 5.87 -12.49 1.60
CA ARG A 131 5.57 -13.81 2.17
C ARG A 131 4.84 -13.69 3.50
N ASN A 132 5.42 -12.96 4.46
CA ASN A 132 4.81 -12.77 5.77
C ASN A 132 3.42 -12.12 5.67
N ILE A 133 3.25 -11.12 4.80
CA ILE A 133 1.94 -10.51 4.57
C ILE A 133 0.95 -11.52 3.99
N GLY A 134 1.35 -12.26 2.96
CA GLY A 134 0.49 -13.24 2.30
C GLY A 134 0.01 -14.35 3.25
N GLU A 135 0.85 -14.75 4.20
CA GLU A 135 0.54 -15.79 5.18
C GLU A 135 -0.27 -15.27 6.38
N LEU A 136 0.04 -14.06 6.89
CA LEU A 136 -0.46 -13.60 8.18
C LEU A 136 -1.58 -12.56 8.08
N ALA A 137 -1.72 -11.87 6.95
CA ALA A 137 -2.78 -10.88 6.78
C ALA A 137 -4.12 -11.57 6.50
N LYS A 138 -5.18 -11.12 7.20
CA LYS A 138 -6.55 -11.53 6.90
C LYS A 138 -7.06 -10.91 5.60
N GLY A 139 -6.54 -9.75 5.23
CA GLY A 139 -6.92 -9.06 4.01
C GLY A 139 -6.18 -7.76 3.78
N PHE A 140 -6.33 -7.22 2.57
CA PHE A 140 -5.85 -5.92 2.16
C PHE A 140 -7.00 -4.92 2.10
N ILE A 141 -6.75 -3.72 2.58
CA ILE A 141 -7.64 -2.57 2.41
C ILE A 141 -6.91 -1.60 1.49
N ILE A 142 -7.45 -1.34 0.31
CA ILE A 142 -6.75 -0.58 -0.72
C ILE A 142 -7.54 0.68 -1.04
N ASN A 143 -6.85 1.81 -0.98
CA ASN A 143 -7.41 3.10 -1.37
C ASN A 143 -7.50 3.24 -2.90
N THR A 144 -8.40 2.48 -3.50
CA THR A 144 -8.69 2.50 -4.94
C THR A 144 -10.17 2.18 -5.21
N SER A 145 -10.60 2.32 -6.46
CA SER A 145 -11.96 2.00 -6.91
C SER A 145 -11.94 1.12 -8.16
N ILE A 146 -13.09 0.52 -8.49
CA ILE A 146 -13.23 -0.34 -9.67
C ILE A 146 -12.99 0.45 -10.96
N GLU A 147 -13.44 1.69 -11.00
CA GLU A 147 -13.31 2.58 -12.14
C GLU A 147 -11.84 2.94 -12.41
N LEU A 148 -11.03 3.10 -11.35
CA LEU A 148 -9.61 3.44 -11.46
C LEU A 148 -8.75 2.26 -11.92
N GLU A 149 -9.06 1.04 -11.49
CA GLU A 149 -8.20 -0.14 -11.71
C GLU A 149 -8.95 -1.34 -12.32
N SER A 150 -9.91 -1.06 -13.21
CA SER A 150 -10.82 -2.06 -13.80
C SER A 150 -10.11 -3.28 -14.39
N HIS A 151 -9.01 -3.09 -15.12
CA HIS A 151 -8.23 -4.18 -15.71
C HIS A 151 -7.68 -5.13 -14.63
N VAL A 152 -7.06 -4.59 -13.59
CA VAL A 152 -6.42 -5.38 -12.52
C VAL A 152 -7.47 -6.17 -11.75
N ILE A 153 -8.62 -5.55 -11.49
CA ILE A 153 -9.74 -6.15 -10.76
C ILE A 153 -10.39 -7.25 -11.59
N SER A 154 -10.58 -7.04 -12.90
CA SER A 154 -11.13 -8.06 -13.80
C SER A 154 -10.26 -9.31 -13.92
N SER A 155 -8.95 -9.18 -13.70
CA SER A 155 -7.97 -10.27 -13.75
C SER A 155 -7.65 -10.85 -12.37
N MET A 156 -8.45 -10.52 -11.35
CA MET A 156 -8.26 -10.97 -9.96
C MET A 156 -8.95 -12.31 -9.66
N PHE A 157 -9.90 -12.73 -10.51
CA PHE A 157 -10.50 -14.06 -10.40
C PHE A 157 -9.38 -15.11 -10.59
N ASN A 158 -9.12 -15.91 -9.55
CA ASN A 158 -8.14 -17.02 -9.46
C ASN A 158 -6.77 -16.74 -8.79
N ALA A 159 -6.56 -15.59 -8.13
CA ALA A 159 -5.30 -15.34 -7.40
C ALA A 159 -5.35 -15.78 -5.92
N SER A 160 -4.24 -16.30 -5.40
CA SER A 160 -4.02 -16.73 -4.00
C SER A 160 -3.81 -15.57 -3.00
N LEU A 161 -4.41 -14.39 -3.27
CA LEU A 161 -4.27 -13.23 -2.39
C LEU A 161 -5.26 -13.29 -1.22
N PRO A 162 -4.87 -12.78 -0.03
CA PRO A 162 -5.82 -12.44 1.03
C PRO A 162 -6.95 -11.55 0.51
N THR A 163 -8.10 -11.58 1.20
CA THR A 163 -9.30 -10.84 0.81
C THR A 163 -8.99 -9.36 0.57
N ILE A 164 -9.41 -8.79 -0.55
CA ILE A 164 -9.16 -7.38 -0.90
C ILE A 164 -10.44 -6.56 -0.74
N TYR A 165 -10.33 -5.46 0.00
CA TYR A 165 -11.37 -4.46 0.21
C TYR A 165 -10.98 -3.16 -0.48
N LEU A 166 -11.77 -2.75 -1.47
CA LEU A 166 -11.59 -1.47 -2.17
C LEU A 166 -12.38 -0.41 -1.42
N VAL A 167 -11.70 0.61 -0.88
CA VAL A 167 -12.32 1.64 -0.03
C VAL A 167 -12.11 3.06 -0.55
N GLY A 168 -11.55 3.19 -1.75
CA GLY A 168 -11.16 4.47 -2.34
C GLY A 168 -12.13 5.01 -3.40
N PRO A 169 -11.84 6.22 -3.91
CA PRO A 169 -10.75 7.08 -3.46
C PRO A 169 -11.10 7.81 -2.14
N ILE A 170 -10.27 7.63 -1.13
CA ILE A 170 -10.33 8.38 0.13
C ILE A 170 -9.70 9.75 -0.16
N LEU A 171 -10.55 10.78 -0.17
CA LEU A 171 -10.16 12.16 -0.38
C LEU A 171 -10.39 12.96 0.91
N ASN A 172 -9.43 13.81 1.28
CA ASN A 172 -9.66 14.79 2.33
C ASN A 172 -10.35 16.01 1.73
N VAL A 173 -11.68 15.99 1.68
CA VAL A 173 -12.51 17.06 1.08
C VAL A 173 -12.78 18.18 2.09
N VAL A 174 -12.39 18.02 3.36
CA VAL A 174 -12.53 19.04 4.39
C VAL A 174 -11.24 19.86 4.41
N SER A 175 -11.26 21.01 3.74
CA SER A 175 -10.32 22.09 3.99
C SER A 175 -10.82 22.89 5.19
N ASP A 176 -9.97 23.12 6.19
CA ASP A 176 -10.21 24.20 7.14
C ASP A 176 -10.23 25.50 6.33
N ASP A 177 -11.40 26.15 6.27
CA ASP A 177 -11.76 27.26 5.38
C ASP A 177 -10.97 28.58 5.62
N ASP A 178 -9.87 28.55 6.36
CA ASP A 178 -9.27 29.74 6.98
C ASP A 178 -7.87 30.14 6.45
N ASP A 179 -7.30 29.42 5.48
CA ASP A 179 -6.04 29.87 4.86
C ASP A 179 -6.33 30.85 3.69
N ASN A 180 -6.05 32.14 3.91
CA ASN A 180 -6.26 33.20 2.91
C ASN A 180 -5.58 32.90 1.55
N ASN A 181 -4.48 32.16 1.55
CA ASN A 181 -3.75 31.77 0.34
C ASN A 181 -4.56 30.82 -0.55
N ASP A 182 -5.34 29.91 0.03
CA ASP A 182 -6.14 28.95 -0.74
C ASP A 182 -7.28 29.68 -1.46
N ARG A 183 -7.91 30.65 -0.80
CA ARG A 183 -8.98 31.48 -1.39
C ARG A 183 -8.47 32.33 -2.56
N GLU A 184 -7.27 32.89 -2.46
CA GLU A 184 -6.65 33.65 -3.56
C GLU A 184 -6.28 32.76 -4.75
N LEU A 185 -5.76 31.54 -4.48
CA LEU A 185 -5.43 30.57 -5.53
C LEU A 185 -6.69 30.10 -6.29
N ILE A 186 -7.75 29.74 -5.57
CA ILE A 186 -9.02 29.32 -6.18
C ILE A 186 -9.60 30.45 -7.03
N LYS A 187 -9.60 31.68 -6.52
CA LYS A 187 -10.06 32.84 -7.29
C LYS A 187 -9.23 33.07 -8.57
N TRP A 188 -7.91 32.95 -8.46
CA TRP A 188 -7.04 33.06 -9.63
C TRP A 188 -7.33 31.97 -10.68
N LEU A 189 -7.65 30.73 -10.23
CA LEU A 189 -8.06 29.64 -11.11
C LEU A 189 -9.41 29.92 -11.80
N ASP A 190 -10.37 30.48 -11.08
CA ASP A 190 -11.71 30.83 -11.61
C ASP A 190 -11.63 31.89 -12.73
N ASP A 191 -10.63 32.78 -12.67
CA ASP A 191 -10.41 33.82 -13.67
C ASP A 191 -9.74 33.29 -14.96
N GLN A 192 -9.30 32.02 -15.00
CA GLN A 192 -8.67 31.44 -16.18
C GLN A 192 -9.70 30.87 -17.18
N PRO A 193 -9.42 30.92 -18.49
CA PRO A 193 -10.19 30.17 -19.48
C PRO A 193 -10.26 28.66 -19.16
N THR A 194 -11.34 28.01 -19.58
CA THR A 194 -11.48 26.56 -19.42
C THR A 194 -10.31 25.81 -20.06
N SER A 195 -9.69 24.91 -19.30
CA SER A 195 -8.57 24.06 -19.75
C SER A 195 -7.29 24.82 -20.16
N SER A 196 -7.06 26.05 -19.69
CA SER A 196 -5.82 26.80 -19.98
C SER A 196 -4.73 26.67 -18.91
N THR A 197 -5.05 26.13 -17.73
CA THR A 197 -4.11 26.02 -16.61
C THR A 197 -3.51 24.62 -16.53
N VAL A 198 -2.21 24.55 -16.22
CA VAL A 198 -1.50 23.29 -15.96
C VAL A 198 -1.13 23.22 -14.48
N PHE A 199 -1.57 22.16 -13.81
CA PHE A 199 -1.13 21.86 -12.45
C PHE A 199 0.08 20.92 -12.48
N LEU A 200 1.16 21.29 -11.79
CA LEU A 200 2.39 20.52 -11.70
C LEU A 200 2.73 20.23 -10.24
N CYS A 201 2.73 18.96 -9.86
CA CYS A 201 3.07 18.53 -8.50
C CYS A 201 3.89 17.23 -8.53
N PHE A 202 5.06 17.25 -7.90
CA PHE A 202 5.98 16.11 -7.84
C PHE A 202 5.96 15.36 -6.50
N ARG A 203 4.95 15.63 -5.65
CA ARG A 203 4.78 15.08 -4.30
C ARG A 203 5.87 15.54 -3.29
N ASN A 204 5.62 15.31 -2.00
CA ASN A 204 6.44 15.83 -0.89
C ASN A 204 7.85 15.22 -0.76
N MET A 205 8.10 14.06 -1.38
CA MET A 205 9.44 13.50 -1.53
C MET A 205 9.87 13.77 -2.97
N GLY A 206 10.60 14.88 -3.16
CA GLY A 206 10.89 15.49 -4.44
C GLY A 206 11.33 14.53 -5.56
N ALA A 207 10.99 14.93 -6.79
CA ALA A 207 11.33 14.28 -8.04
C ALA A 207 12.78 13.77 -8.08
N SER A 208 12.97 12.46 -7.92
CA SER A 208 14.05 11.74 -8.60
C SER A 208 13.52 11.16 -9.91
N MET A 209 12.91 12.00 -10.73
CA MET A 209 12.71 11.72 -12.15
C MET A 209 13.68 12.60 -12.92
N ARG A 210 14.84 12.05 -13.28
CA ARG A 210 15.65 12.60 -14.36
C ARG A 210 14.86 12.37 -15.64
N LEU A 211 14.21 13.42 -16.13
CA LEU A 211 13.82 13.48 -17.54
C LEU A 211 15.14 13.49 -18.33
N LYS A 212 15.40 12.43 -19.10
CA LYS A 212 16.39 12.45 -20.17
C LYS A 212 15.74 13.02 -21.43
#